data_AF-A0A8S0H9K2-F1
#
_entry.id   AF-A0A8S0H9K2-F1
#
_cell.length_a   1.000
_cell.length_b   1.000
_cell.length_c   1.000
_cell.angle_alpha   90.00
_cell.angle_beta   90.00
_cell.angle_gamma   90.00
#
_symmetry.space_group_name_H-M   'P 1'
#
loop_
_entity.id
_entity.type
_entity.pdbx_description
1 polymer ?
#
loop_
_entity_poly.entity_id
_entity_poly.type
_entity_poly.pdbx_seq_one_letter_code
_entity_poly.pdbx_strand_id
1 'polypeptide(L)'
;MDRKTMMVFVIVGFVFFIFLSFALGLSFGVATDSSSFKDYWVPVLSMIGGWVAGLGTLAAVAVSLWLAHKQSSEDTEDIYGEFFNATDGVESFLALTLVSKGKRPAKVRSVSVSGEGASYYMYISVWGGGSSAIPIYLNYGEDAFFRFRNDFPPRLDSFVESELAGVRSRVRVYVSTTVKTYEFKLKQ
;
A
#
# COMPACT_ATOMS: atom_id res chain seq x y z
N MET A 1 28.64 -15.48 -5.44
CA MET A 1 29.17 -14.20 -5.98
C MET A 1 28.47 -13.07 -5.25
N ASP A 2 29.21 -12.21 -4.55
CA ASP A 2 28.61 -11.11 -3.77
C ASP A 2 27.95 -10.08 -4.73
N ARG A 3 26.86 -9.45 -4.28
CA ARG A 3 26.04 -8.51 -5.07
C ARG A 3 26.88 -7.37 -5.63
N LYS A 4 27.91 -6.94 -4.88
CA LYS A 4 28.87 -5.93 -5.31
C LYS A 4 29.76 -6.42 -6.46
N THR A 5 30.25 -7.65 -6.40
CA THR A 5 31.10 -8.25 -7.45
C THR A 5 30.31 -8.47 -8.73
N MET A 6 29.04 -8.87 -8.62
CA MET A 6 28.14 -9.01 -9.79
C MET A 6 27.87 -7.65 -10.45
N MET A 7 27.64 -6.60 -9.66
CA MET A 7 27.39 -5.26 -10.19
C MET A 7 28.63 -4.69 -10.90
N VAL A 8 29.83 -4.88 -10.36
CA VAL A 8 31.09 -4.49 -11.01
C VAL A 8 31.27 -5.24 -12.34
N PHE A 9 30.99 -6.54 -12.38
CA PHE A 9 31.12 -7.33 -13.61
C PHE A 9 30.14 -6.86 -14.70
N VAL A 10 28.90 -6.52 -14.33
CA VAL A 10 27.90 -5.96 -15.26
C VAL A 10 28.36 -4.60 -15.80
N ILE A 11 28.87 -3.72 -14.95
CA ILE A 11 29.34 -2.39 -15.36
C ILE A 11 30.54 -2.52 -16.32
N VAL A 12 31.53 -3.35 -15.97
CA VAL A 12 32.71 -3.57 -16.82
C VAL A 12 32.32 -4.19 -18.16
N GLY A 13 31.42 -5.19 -18.15
CA GLY A 13 30.89 -5.79 -19.37
C GLY A 13 30.14 -4.78 -20.26
N PHE A 14 29.35 -3.90 -19.65
CA PHE A 14 28.62 -2.86 -20.38
C PHE A 14 29.55 -1.81 -21.00
N VAL A 15 30.55 -1.34 -20.26
CA VAL A 15 31.57 -0.39 -20.78
C VAL A 15 32.37 -1.04 -21.92
N PHE A 16 32.76 -2.31 -21.77
CA PHE A 16 33.43 -3.05 -22.83
C PHE A 16 32.55 -3.17 -24.09
N PHE A 17 31.26 -3.46 -23.93
CA PHE A 17 30.30 -3.54 -25.04
C PHE A 17 30.13 -2.20 -25.77
N ILE A 18 30.11 -1.07 -25.05
CA ILE A 18 30.09 0.27 -25.64
C ILE A 18 31.37 0.51 -26.46
N PHE A 19 32.54 0.21 -25.89
CA PHE A 19 33.81 0.42 -26.57
C PHE A 19 33.94 -0.46 -27.83
N LEU A 20 33.47 -1.71 -27.76
CA LEU A 20 33.43 -2.63 -28.89
C LEU A 20 32.50 -2.11 -29.99
N SER A 21 31.31 -1.62 -29.62
CA SER A 21 30.34 -1.05 -30.56
C SER A 21 30.86 0.21 -31.24
N PHE A 22 31.59 1.05 -30.51
CA PHE A 22 32.23 2.24 -31.04
C PHE A 22 33.40 1.90 -31.98
N ALA A 23 34.27 0.96 -31.59
CA ALA A 23 35.37 0.49 -32.42
C ALA A 23 34.89 -0.20 -33.70
N LEU A 24 33.81 -1.00 -33.62
CA LEU A 24 33.14 -1.58 -34.78
C LEU A 24 32.55 -0.48 -35.68
N GLY A 25 31.84 0.50 -35.11
CA GLY A 25 31.29 1.64 -35.85
C GLY A 25 32.35 2.45 -36.60
N LEU A 26 33.51 2.71 -35.97
CA LEU A 26 34.65 3.38 -36.62
C LEU A 26 35.27 2.53 -37.73
N SER A 27 35.45 1.23 -37.51
CA SER A 27 36.01 0.32 -38.51
C SER A 27 35.13 0.25 -39.76
N PHE A 28 33.80 0.17 -39.59
CA PHE A 28 32.85 0.21 -40.71
C PHE A 28 32.82 1.57 -41.41
N GLY A 29 32.90 2.68 -40.67
CA GLY A 29 32.89 4.04 -41.21
C GLY A 29 34.13 4.44 -42.00
N VAL A 30 35.30 3.87 -41.68
CA VAL A 30 36.58 4.15 -42.37
C VAL A 30 36.81 3.22 -43.57
N ALA A 31 36.23 2.01 -43.56
CA ALA A 31 36.51 0.97 -44.56
C ALA A 31 35.56 0.93 -45.77
N THR A 32 34.51 1.77 -45.84
CA THR A 32 33.49 1.69 -46.91
C THR A 32 33.40 2.94 -47.77
N ASP A 33 33.34 2.74 -49.10
CA ASP A 33 33.07 3.79 -50.09
C ASP A 33 31.59 4.27 -49.97
N SER A 34 31.33 5.54 -50.28
CA SER A 34 30.09 6.23 -49.88
C SER A 34 28.79 5.64 -50.45
N SER A 35 28.87 4.93 -51.58
CA SER A 35 27.74 4.24 -52.22
C SER A 35 27.38 2.93 -51.50
N SER A 36 28.38 2.07 -51.25
CA SER A 36 28.20 0.78 -50.57
C SER A 36 27.71 0.91 -49.12
N PHE A 37 28.07 2.01 -48.44
CA PHE A 37 27.60 2.28 -47.09
C PHE A 37 26.08 2.54 -47.04
N LYS A 38 25.56 3.35 -47.97
CA LYS A 38 24.14 3.71 -48.01
C LYS A 38 23.26 2.56 -48.48
N ASP A 39 23.71 1.80 -49.46
CA ASP A 39 22.87 0.78 -50.10
C ASP A 39 22.81 -0.54 -49.32
N TYR A 40 23.82 -0.85 -48.52
CA TYR A 40 23.90 -2.13 -47.80
C TYR A 40 23.92 -1.98 -46.27
N TRP A 41 24.75 -1.09 -45.74
CA TRP A 41 24.96 -1.00 -44.29
C TRP A 41 23.88 -0.23 -43.55
N VAL A 42 23.37 0.87 -44.13
CA VAL A 42 22.25 1.63 -43.52
C VAL A 42 21.00 0.77 -43.34
N PRO A 43 20.54 -0.03 -44.34
CA PRO A 43 19.42 -0.95 -44.16
C PRO A 43 19.67 -2.02 -43.10
N VAL A 44 20.86 -2.63 -43.06
CA VAL A 44 21.20 -3.67 -42.08
C VAL A 44 21.24 -3.10 -40.66
N LEU A 45 21.86 -1.94 -40.45
CA LEU A 45 21.89 -1.27 -39.15
C LEU A 45 20.51 -0.77 -38.72
N SER A 46 19.67 -0.32 -39.66
CA SER A 46 18.29 0.06 -39.38
C SER A 46 17.44 -1.15 -39.00
N MET A 47 17.64 -2.28 -39.67
CA MET A 47 16.97 -3.54 -39.36
C MET A 47 17.36 -4.02 -37.95
N ILE A 48 18.66 -4.00 -37.60
CA ILE A 48 19.15 -4.38 -36.28
C ILE A 48 18.68 -3.40 -35.19
N GLY A 49 18.78 -2.09 -35.44
CA GLY A 49 18.36 -1.06 -34.49
C GLY A 49 16.86 -1.08 -34.22
N GLY A 50 16.05 -1.39 -35.24
CA GLY A 50 14.59 -1.38 -35.13
C GLY A 50 14.02 -2.41 -34.15
N TRP A 51 14.49 -3.66 -34.20
CA TRP A 51 13.99 -4.69 -33.27
C TRP A 51 14.53 -4.50 -31.85
N VAL A 52 15.79 -4.06 -31.69
CA VAL A 52 16.37 -3.74 -30.38
C VAL A 52 15.63 -2.56 -29.74
N ALA A 53 15.34 -1.51 -30.52
CA ALA A 53 14.54 -0.38 -30.05
C ALA A 53 13.12 -0.83 -29.66
N GLY A 54 12.47 -1.67 -30.46
CA GLY A 54 11.15 -2.22 -30.15
C GLY A 54 11.12 -3.01 -28.84
N LEU A 55 12.11 -3.88 -28.60
CA LEU A 55 12.25 -4.60 -27.34
C LEU A 55 12.52 -3.66 -26.16
N GLY A 56 13.37 -2.65 -26.37
CA GLY A 56 13.65 -1.62 -25.36
C GLY A 56 12.39 -0.86 -24.96
N THR A 57 11.55 -0.46 -25.93
CA THR A 57 10.27 0.20 -25.68
C THR A 57 9.30 -0.71 -24.93
N LEU A 58 9.17 -1.98 -25.31
CA LEU A 58 8.31 -2.93 -24.60
C LEU A 58 8.76 -3.15 -23.14
N ALA A 59 10.06 -3.29 -22.93
CA ALA A 59 10.63 -3.43 -21.59
C ALA A 59 10.36 -2.18 -20.73
N ALA A 60 10.54 -0.98 -21.30
CA ALA A 60 10.26 0.27 -20.61
C ALA A 60 8.78 0.37 -20.20
N VAL A 61 7.85 0.06 -21.12
CA VAL A 61 6.41 0.07 -20.84
C VAL A 61 6.04 -0.95 -19.74
N ALA A 62 6.62 -2.16 -19.78
CA ALA A 62 6.39 -3.17 -18.75
C ALA A 62 6.87 -2.70 -17.37
N VAL A 63 8.04 -2.07 -17.29
CA VAL A 63 8.57 -1.50 -16.04
C VAL A 63 7.70 -0.35 -15.54
N SER A 64 7.23 0.53 -16.43
CA SER A 64 6.31 1.61 -16.07
C SER A 64 4.99 1.08 -15.51
N LEU A 65 4.41 0.06 -16.13
CA LEU A 65 3.20 -0.62 -15.64
C LEU A 65 3.43 -1.28 -14.28
N TRP A 66 4.56 -1.97 -14.12
CA TRP A 66 4.92 -2.59 -12.85
C TRP A 66 5.10 -1.56 -11.73
N LEU A 67 5.76 -0.43 -12.01
CA LEU A 67 5.91 0.67 -11.06
C LEU A 67 4.56 1.30 -10.71
N ALA A 68 3.70 1.55 -11.70
CA ALA A 68 2.36 2.09 -11.47
C ALA A 68 1.51 1.14 -10.60
N HIS A 69 1.59 -0.17 -10.87
CA HIS A 69 0.91 -1.18 -10.06
C HIS A 69 1.45 -1.21 -8.62
N LYS A 70 2.78 -1.19 -8.47
CA LYS A 70 3.43 -1.16 -7.16
C LYS A 70 3.05 0.09 -6.37
N GLN A 71 3.08 1.27 -6.99
CA GLN A 71 2.63 2.51 -6.36
C GLN A 71 1.17 2.42 -5.92
N SER A 72 0.28 1.90 -6.77
CA SER A 72 -1.12 1.70 -6.40
C SER A 72 -1.30 0.76 -5.20
N SER A 73 -0.44 -0.24 -5.03
CA SER A 73 -0.49 -1.15 -3.88
C SER A 73 0.09 -0.53 -2.60
N GLU A 74 1.06 0.37 -2.71
CA GLU A 74 1.70 1.03 -1.57
C GLU A 74 0.92 2.29 -1.09
N ASP A 75 0.13 2.91 -1.97
CA ASP A 75 -0.70 4.09 -1.70
C ASP A 75 -2.06 3.78 -1.05
N THR A 76 -2.20 2.60 -0.44
CA THR A 76 -3.41 2.28 0.32
C THR A 76 -3.30 2.81 1.74
N GLU A 77 -4.39 3.39 2.25
CA GLU A 77 -4.56 3.55 3.69
C GLU A 77 -4.47 2.15 4.34
N ASP A 78 -3.75 2.04 5.45
CA ASP A 78 -3.72 0.83 6.28
C ASP A 78 -3.80 1.22 7.77
N ILE A 79 -4.84 0.76 8.45
CA ILE A 79 -5.08 1.00 9.87
C ILE A 79 -5.07 -0.34 10.59
N TYR A 80 -4.22 -0.41 11.60
CA TYR A 80 -4.30 -1.42 12.64
C TYR A 80 -5.15 -0.90 13.79
N GLY A 81 -5.95 -1.76 14.39
CA GLY A 81 -6.81 -1.39 15.50
C GLY A 81 -6.99 -2.52 16.50
N GLU A 82 -7.12 -2.15 17.76
CA GLU A 82 -7.47 -3.07 18.83
C GLU A 82 -8.69 -2.54 19.57
N PHE A 83 -9.72 -3.38 19.67
CA PHE A 83 -10.89 -3.13 20.50
C PHE A 83 -10.81 -4.01 21.76
N PHE A 84 -10.76 -3.41 22.94
CA PHE A 84 -10.43 -4.12 24.18
C PHE A 84 -11.07 -3.47 25.41
N ASN A 85 -11.05 -4.18 26.53
CA ASN A 85 -11.38 -3.62 27.84
C ASN A 85 -10.13 -2.96 28.46
N ALA A 86 -10.24 -1.69 28.83
CA ALA A 86 -9.22 -0.90 29.50
C ALA A 86 -9.68 -0.51 30.92
N THR A 87 -8.75 -0.02 31.73
CA THR A 87 -9.05 0.55 33.05
C THR A 87 -8.18 1.79 33.27
N ASP A 88 -8.72 2.80 33.94
CA ASP A 88 -7.95 3.96 34.43
C ASP A 88 -7.48 3.76 35.89
N GLY A 89 -7.59 2.53 36.41
CA GLY A 89 -7.29 2.17 37.79
C GLY A 89 -8.48 2.31 38.74
N VAL A 90 -9.58 2.93 38.29
CA VAL A 90 -10.81 3.10 39.08
C VAL A 90 -11.98 2.41 38.39
N GLU A 91 -12.17 2.65 37.09
CA GLU A 91 -13.28 2.10 36.31
C GLU A 91 -12.78 1.33 35.09
N SER A 92 -13.39 0.18 34.80
CA SER A 92 -13.20 -0.51 33.53
C SER A 92 -14.08 0.09 32.45
N PHE A 93 -13.53 0.30 31.26
CA PHE A 93 -14.25 0.82 30.10
C PHE A 93 -13.81 0.13 28.81
N LEU A 94 -14.67 0.16 27.79
CA LEU A 94 -14.31 -0.31 26.46
C LEU A 94 -13.49 0.78 25.75
N ALA A 95 -12.44 0.37 25.05
CA ALA A 95 -11.54 1.25 24.33
C ALA A 95 -11.23 0.70 22.94
N LEU A 96 -11.01 1.62 22.00
CA LEU A 96 -10.48 1.34 20.68
C LEU A 96 -9.21 2.17 20.47
N THR A 97 -8.10 1.50 20.20
CA THR A 97 -6.87 2.15 19.73
C THR A 97 -6.72 1.89 18.25
N LEU A 98 -6.38 2.92 17.48
CA LEU A 98 -6.05 2.84 16.06
C LEU A 98 -4.63 3.32 15.84
N VAL A 99 -3.89 2.67 14.96
CA VAL A 99 -2.55 3.06 14.53
C VAL A 99 -2.49 2.98 13.01
N SER A 100 -2.07 4.06 12.37
CA SER A 100 -1.86 4.05 10.93
C SER A 100 -0.53 3.37 10.59
N LYS A 101 -0.61 2.28 9.81
CA LYS A 101 0.55 1.52 9.29
C LYS A 101 0.80 1.79 7.81
N GLY A 102 -0.15 2.40 7.12
CA GLY A 102 -0.04 2.73 5.70
C GLY A 102 0.89 3.92 5.45
N LYS A 103 1.53 3.95 4.28
CA LYS A 103 2.32 5.13 3.85
C LYS A 103 1.43 6.34 3.57
N ARG A 104 0.18 6.09 3.15
CA ARG A 104 -0.82 7.13 2.93
C ARG A 104 -1.52 7.46 4.26
N PRO A 105 -1.61 8.75 4.64
CA PRO A 105 -2.36 9.15 5.82
C PRO A 105 -3.82 8.70 5.73
N ALA A 106 -4.33 8.12 6.82
CA ALA A 106 -5.69 7.62 6.88
C ALA A 106 -6.58 8.62 7.62
N LYS A 107 -7.66 9.07 6.97
CA LYS A 107 -8.66 9.91 7.64
C LYS A 107 -9.76 9.05 8.22
N VAL A 108 -9.76 8.86 9.53
CA VAL A 108 -10.84 8.17 10.25
C VAL A 108 -12.05 9.11 10.30
N ARG A 109 -13.20 8.64 9.81
CA ARG A 109 -14.42 9.46 9.66
C ARG A 109 -15.55 9.04 10.59
N SER A 110 -15.62 7.76 10.94
CA SER A 110 -16.64 7.24 11.82
C SER A 110 -16.22 5.90 12.40
N VAL A 111 -16.77 5.60 13.57
CA VAL A 111 -16.69 4.30 14.20
C VAL A 111 -18.10 3.84 14.50
N SER A 112 -18.36 2.56 14.24
CA SER A 112 -19.63 1.91 14.53
C SER A 112 -19.39 0.50 15.04
N VAL A 113 -20.40 -0.07 15.69
CA VAL A 113 -20.36 -1.45 16.17
C VAL A 113 -21.46 -2.25 15.49
N SER A 114 -21.12 -3.43 15.00
CA SER A 114 -22.10 -4.37 14.47
C SER A 114 -21.56 -5.79 14.69
N GLY A 115 -22.10 -6.78 13.99
CA GLY A 115 -21.61 -8.14 14.07
C GLY A 115 -22.21 -9.02 13.00
N GLU A 116 -21.67 -10.23 12.91
CA GLU A 116 -22.16 -11.22 11.95
C GLU A 116 -23.61 -11.62 12.27
N GLY A 117 -24.53 -11.26 11.37
CA GLY A 117 -25.97 -11.50 11.51
C GLY A 117 -26.80 -10.30 11.99
N ALA A 118 -26.16 -9.17 12.34
CA ALA A 118 -26.89 -7.96 12.72
C ALA A 118 -27.51 -7.26 11.49
N SER A 119 -28.70 -6.70 11.66
CA SER A 119 -29.40 -5.99 10.58
C SER A 119 -28.95 -4.53 10.43
N TYR A 120 -28.32 -3.97 11.47
CA TYR A 120 -27.90 -2.58 11.50
C TYR A 120 -26.57 -2.37 12.24
N TYR A 121 -26.00 -1.18 12.05
CA TYR A 121 -24.79 -0.71 12.71
C TYR A 121 -25.14 0.27 13.81
N MET A 122 -24.60 0.06 15.00
CA MET A 122 -24.65 1.02 16.10
C MET A 122 -23.60 2.11 15.86
N TYR A 123 -24.02 3.28 15.39
CA TYR A 123 -23.13 4.42 15.20
C TYR A 123 -22.70 5.03 16.54
N ILE A 124 -21.41 5.33 16.68
CA ILE A 124 -20.87 5.97 17.88
C ILE A 124 -20.71 7.46 17.64
N SER A 125 -21.62 8.24 18.22
CA SER A 125 -21.66 9.71 18.06
C SER A 125 -20.99 10.47 19.20
N VAL A 126 -20.90 9.88 20.39
CA VAL A 126 -20.36 10.55 21.59
C VAL A 126 -19.37 9.63 22.29
N TRP A 127 -18.18 10.17 22.53
CA TRP A 127 -17.07 9.48 23.15
C TRP A 127 -16.92 9.82 24.64
N GLY A 128 -16.25 8.95 25.40
CA GLY A 128 -15.83 9.24 26.75
C GLY A 128 -14.65 10.21 26.79
N GLY A 129 -14.35 10.75 27.98
CA GLY A 129 -13.22 11.67 28.17
C GLY A 129 -11.88 11.08 27.74
N GLY A 130 -10.99 11.93 27.22
CA GLY A 130 -9.66 11.53 26.74
C GLY A 130 -9.64 10.89 25.35
N SER A 131 -10.78 10.83 24.66
CA SER A 131 -10.84 10.30 23.29
C SER A 131 -10.37 11.33 22.26
N SER A 132 -9.75 10.83 21.19
CA SER A 132 -9.48 11.60 19.97
C SER A 132 -10.79 12.06 19.31
N ALA A 133 -10.78 13.24 18.71
CA ALA A 133 -11.94 13.76 17.99
C ALA A 133 -12.03 13.14 16.58
N ILE A 134 -13.25 12.82 16.13
CA ILE A 134 -13.50 12.38 14.76
C ILE A 134 -14.16 13.54 13.99
N PRO A 135 -13.78 13.82 12.73
CA PRO A 135 -12.76 13.12 11.94
C PRO A 135 -11.33 13.45 12.36
N ILE A 136 -10.42 12.47 12.24
CA ILE A 136 -8.98 12.62 12.52
C ILE A 136 -8.15 12.08 11.35
N TYR A 137 -7.05 12.76 11.05
CA TYR A 137 -6.03 12.29 10.11
C TYR A 137 -4.92 11.60 10.90
N LEU A 138 -4.55 10.39 10.49
CA LEU A 138 -3.47 9.61 11.07
C LEU A 138 -2.37 9.41 10.03
N ASN A 139 -1.22 10.06 10.23
CA ASN A 139 0.00 9.81 9.46
C ASN A 139 0.64 8.49 9.88
N TYR A 140 1.60 8.01 9.10
CA TYR A 140 2.31 6.76 9.40
C TYR A 140 2.89 6.77 10.82
N GLY A 141 2.51 5.77 11.61
CA GLY A 141 2.94 5.60 13.01
C GLY A 141 2.16 6.42 14.03
N GLU A 142 1.28 7.33 13.61
CA GLU A 142 0.40 8.05 14.53
C GLU A 142 -0.75 7.16 15.00
N ASP A 143 -1.16 7.38 16.24
CA ASP A 143 -2.24 6.68 16.89
C ASP A 143 -3.41 7.60 17.28
N ALA A 144 -4.59 6.99 17.40
CA ALA A 144 -5.78 7.60 17.97
C ALA A 144 -6.39 6.66 19.00
N PHE A 145 -6.89 7.24 20.08
CA PHE A 145 -7.50 6.51 21.17
C PHE A 145 -8.95 6.93 21.34
N PHE A 146 -9.85 5.96 21.45
CA PHE A 146 -11.27 6.21 21.65
C PHE A 146 -11.77 5.43 22.85
N ARG A 147 -12.08 6.15 23.93
CA ARG A 147 -12.78 5.62 25.10
C ARG A 147 -14.27 5.64 24.83
N PHE A 148 -14.93 4.49 24.92
CA PHE A 148 -16.39 4.45 24.90
C PHE A 148 -16.94 4.99 26.21
N ARG A 149 -18.12 5.63 26.16
CA ARG A 149 -18.77 6.16 27.36
C ARG A 149 -19.13 5.04 28.34
N ASN A 150 -19.26 5.39 29.61
CA ASN A 150 -19.62 4.44 30.68
C ASN A 150 -21.01 3.81 30.48
N ASP A 151 -21.92 4.44 29.74
CA ASP A 151 -23.23 3.89 29.38
C ASP A 151 -23.22 3.03 28.11
N PHE A 152 -22.06 2.86 27.46
CA PHE A 152 -21.93 2.03 26.25
C PHE A 152 -22.01 0.52 26.52
N PRO A 153 -21.35 -0.07 27.54
CA PRO A 153 -21.41 -1.51 27.75
C PRO A 153 -22.83 -2.07 27.91
N PRO A 154 -23.73 -1.46 28.72
CA PRO A 154 -25.12 -1.94 28.81
C PRO A 154 -25.89 -1.85 27.48
N ARG A 155 -25.62 -0.83 26.66
CA ARG A 155 -26.21 -0.68 25.31
C ARG A 155 -25.68 -1.74 24.35
N LEU A 156 -24.38 -2.04 24.44
CA LEU A 156 -23.75 -3.09 23.66
C LEU A 156 -24.34 -4.46 24.03
N ASP A 157 -24.50 -4.74 25.31
CA ASP A 157 -25.10 -6.00 25.78
C ASP A 157 -26.55 -6.13 25.27
N SER A 158 -27.34 -5.06 25.35
CA SER A 158 -28.70 -5.04 24.79
C SER A 158 -28.72 -5.31 23.28
N PHE A 159 -27.77 -4.75 22.54
CA PHE A 159 -27.62 -4.98 21.10
C PHE A 159 -27.17 -6.41 20.78
N VAL A 160 -26.27 -6.98 21.59
CA VAL A 160 -25.81 -8.37 21.43
C VAL A 160 -26.96 -9.34 21.65
N GLU A 161 -27.80 -9.10 22.66
CA GLU A 161 -28.98 -9.92 22.91
C GLU A 161 -30.00 -9.82 21.76
N SER A 162 -30.27 -8.60 21.27
CA SER A 162 -31.30 -8.40 20.23
C SER A 162 -30.86 -8.83 18.84
N GLU A 163 -29.63 -8.50 18.42
CA GLU A 163 -29.17 -8.65 17.04
C GLU A 163 -28.20 -9.82 16.84
N LEU A 164 -27.51 -10.24 17.90
CA LEU A 164 -26.45 -11.26 17.81
C LEU A 164 -26.78 -12.51 18.61
N ALA A 165 -28.05 -12.69 19.00
CA ALA A 165 -28.56 -13.83 19.77
C ALA A 165 -27.74 -14.11 21.04
N GLY A 166 -27.27 -13.06 21.72
CA GLY A 166 -26.46 -13.16 22.95
C GLY A 166 -24.97 -13.48 22.71
N VAL A 167 -24.53 -13.65 21.46
CA VAL A 167 -23.17 -14.12 21.16
C VAL A 167 -22.18 -12.96 21.04
N ARG A 168 -21.53 -12.60 22.16
CA ARG A 168 -20.56 -11.48 22.24
C ARG A 168 -19.34 -11.65 21.33
N SER A 169 -18.93 -12.87 20.99
CA SER A 169 -17.80 -13.13 20.07
C SER A 169 -18.09 -12.72 18.61
N ARG A 170 -19.35 -12.42 18.27
CA ARG A 170 -19.74 -11.88 16.96
C ARG A 170 -19.62 -10.37 16.87
N VAL A 171 -19.39 -9.68 17.99
CA VAL A 171 -19.22 -8.22 18.01
C VAL A 171 -17.97 -7.82 17.23
N ARG A 172 -18.14 -6.81 16.40
CA ARG A 172 -17.12 -6.18 15.57
C ARG A 172 -17.23 -4.67 15.65
N VAL A 173 -16.09 -4.01 15.72
CA VAL A 173 -15.98 -2.57 15.55
C VAL A 173 -15.59 -2.29 14.11
N TYR A 174 -16.37 -1.43 13.46
CA TYR A 174 -16.15 -0.97 12.10
C TYR A 174 -15.64 0.46 12.12
N VAL A 175 -14.47 0.66 11.54
CA VAL A 175 -13.82 1.98 11.42
C VAL A 175 -13.80 2.36 9.95
N SER A 176 -14.56 3.38 9.60
CA SER A 176 -14.60 3.88 8.22
C SER A 176 -13.59 4.99 8.03
N THR A 177 -12.75 4.83 7.02
CA THR A 177 -11.79 5.84 6.57
C THR A 177 -12.27 6.51 5.29
N THR A 178 -11.40 7.28 4.62
CA THR A 178 -11.73 7.86 3.30
C THR A 178 -11.91 6.77 2.25
N VAL A 179 -11.10 5.71 2.30
CA VAL A 179 -10.97 4.75 1.20
C VAL A 179 -11.66 3.42 1.49
N LYS A 180 -11.70 2.96 2.74
CA LYS A 180 -12.33 1.67 3.09
C LYS A 180 -12.82 1.64 4.54
N THR A 181 -13.54 0.57 4.88
CA THR A 181 -13.93 0.28 6.26
C THR A 181 -13.14 -0.92 6.76
N TYR A 182 -12.58 -0.79 7.96
CA TYR A 182 -11.83 -1.84 8.66
C TYR A 182 -12.70 -2.46 9.73
N GLU A 183 -12.51 -3.76 9.94
CA GLU A 183 -13.21 -4.53 10.96
C GLU A 183 -12.23 -5.02 12.02
N PHE A 184 -12.57 -4.80 13.29
CA PHE A 184 -11.79 -5.26 14.44
C PHE A 184 -12.66 -6.07 15.39
N LYS A 185 -12.13 -7.21 15.85
CA LYS A 185 -12.80 -8.07 16.84
C LYS A 185 -12.53 -7.54 18.25
N LEU A 186 -13.48 -7.76 19.16
CA LEU A 186 -13.23 -7.56 20.58
C LEU A 186 -12.15 -8.55 21.05
N LYS A 187 -11.05 -8.01 21.56
CA LYS A 187 -9.97 -8.76 22.20
C LYS A 187 -10.48 -9.22 23.58
N GLN A 188 -10.60 -10.53 23.73
CA GLN A 188 -11.00 -11.19 24.98
C GLN A 188 -9.81 -11.31 25.92
#